data_AF-J0QZU0-F1
#
_entry.id   AF-J0QZU0-F1
#
_cell.length_a   1.000
_cell.length_b   1.000
_cell.length_c   1.000
_cell.angle_alpha   90.00
_cell.angle_beta   90.00
_cell.angle_gamma   90.00
#
_symmetry.space_group_name_H-M   'P 1'
#
loop_
_entity.id
_entity.type
_entity.pdbx_description
1 polymer ?
#
loop_
_entity_poly.entity_id
_entity_poly.type
_entity_poly.pdbx_seq_one_letter_code
_entity_poly.pdbx_strand_id
1 'polypeptide(L)'
;MSAWFRKPNITYPSIYHYHYETKEYLGKGHADPSPLEEGIFSDPAYSTRRKPPKKENNKTPIWQNNNWILIDDCRDEIWFDNEGNEITIDFIGNPSEKGLAPNKPEPSKPDMKEFKSHIKQFIDQNAEQERLKYITNGVGQSMTYQEKVAQAENYSGQYTAYLANPDKNTKPNEAEYPLLKASLGIDGDTLLEVAETVTFAYTQWQYVGAEIEKTRLQAKQAIDEAKTIQAAQAVYDAIKWPNV
;
A
#
# COMPACT_ATOMS: atom_id res chain seq x y z
N MET A 1 -13.46 -6.91 62.39
CA MET A 1 -12.48 -6.30 63.31
C MET A 1 -12.24 -4.89 62.78
N SER A 2 -12.62 -3.77 63.38
CA SER A 2 -12.77 -3.41 64.80
C SER A 2 -13.84 -2.32 64.94
N ALA A 3 -14.93 -2.58 65.67
CA ALA A 3 -15.97 -1.60 66.00
C ALA A 3 -15.91 -1.34 67.50
N TRP A 4 -14.99 -0.48 67.95
CA TRP A 4 -14.87 -0.10 69.36
C TRP A 4 -15.05 1.42 69.49
N PHE A 5 -16.08 1.81 70.26
CA PHE A 5 -16.40 3.15 70.77
C PHE A 5 -16.91 4.24 69.80
N ARG A 6 -18.07 4.01 69.17
CA ARG A 6 -18.94 5.17 68.83
C ARG A 6 -19.81 5.53 70.04
N LYS A 7 -19.60 6.72 70.61
CA LYS A 7 -20.41 7.20 71.75
C LYS A 7 -21.84 7.47 71.26
N PRO A 8 -22.89 7.03 71.99
CA PRO A 8 -24.26 7.43 71.68
C PRO A 8 -24.39 8.95 71.79
N ASN A 9 -25.15 9.56 70.88
CA ASN A 9 -25.41 11.01 70.76
C ASN A 9 -24.29 11.89 70.15
N ILE A 10 -23.27 11.30 69.50
CA ILE A 10 -22.30 12.06 68.70
C ILE A 10 -22.62 11.95 67.21
N THR A 11 -22.71 13.11 66.53
CA THR A 11 -22.80 13.18 65.07
C THR A 11 -21.40 13.11 64.48
N TYR A 12 -21.06 11.99 63.85
CA TYR A 12 -19.76 11.80 63.21
C TYR A 12 -19.74 12.45 61.81
N PRO A 13 -18.79 13.35 61.51
CA PRO A 13 -18.67 13.93 60.17
C PRO A 13 -18.48 12.84 59.11
N SER A 14 -19.19 12.98 57.99
CA SER A 14 -18.95 12.12 56.83
C SER A 14 -17.63 12.50 56.17
N ILE A 15 -16.82 11.49 55.87
CA ILE A 15 -15.61 11.63 55.06
C ILE A 15 -15.73 10.73 53.83
N TYR A 16 -15.02 11.12 52.77
CA TYR A 16 -15.02 10.44 51.49
C TYR A 16 -13.58 10.10 51.17
N HIS A 17 -13.30 8.80 51.05
CA HIS A 17 -11.97 8.28 50.81
C HIS A 17 -11.67 8.29 49.31
N TYR A 18 -10.44 8.62 48.96
CA TYR A 18 -9.91 8.44 47.62
C TYR A 18 -8.62 7.65 47.66
N HIS A 19 -8.32 6.97 46.55
CA HIS A 19 -7.09 6.22 46.41
C HIS A 19 -5.87 7.14 46.42
N TYR A 20 -4.78 6.74 47.09
CA TYR A 20 -3.63 7.64 47.28
C TYR A 20 -2.93 7.99 45.96
N GLU A 21 -2.96 7.10 44.96
CA GLU A 21 -2.28 7.26 43.67
C GLU A 21 -3.24 7.77 42.60
N THR A 22 -4.19 6.92 42.17
CA THR A 22 -5.22 7.25 41.16
C THR A 22 -6.19 8.37 41.56
N LYS A 23 -6.28 8.72 42.86
CA LYS A 23 -7.21 9.72 43.42
C LYS A 23 -8.69 9.40 43.18
N GLU A 24 -9.02 8.18 42.77
CA GLU A 24 -10.42 7.78 42.53
C GLU A 24 -11.18 7.63 43.84
N TYR A 25 -12.47 7.96 43.82
CA TYR A 25 -13.34 7.77 44.98
C TYR A 25 -13.49 6.30 45.34
N LEU A 26 -13.14 5.94 46.58
CA LEU A 26 -13.19 4.57 47.11
C LEU A 26 -14.46 4.29 47.92
N GLY A 27 -14.99 5.29 48.62
CA GLY A 27 -16.15 5.08 49.47
C GLY A 27 -16.36 6.14 50.55
N LYS A 28 -17.53 6.04 51.20
CA LYS A 28 -17.94 6.94 52.28
C LYS A 28 -17.62 6.30 53.63
N GLY A 29 -17.01 7.08 54.52
CA GLY A 29 -16.73 6.74 55.90
C GLY A 29 -17.23 7.80 56.86
N HIS A 30 -16.78 7.68 58.11
CA HIS A 30 -16.99 8.69 59.15
C HIS A 30 -15.64 9.04 59.76
N ALA A 31 -15.43 10.31 60.10
CA ALA A 31 -14.23 10.74 60.80
C ALA A 31 -14.18 10.14 62.20
N ASP A 32 -12.98 9.80 62.67
CA ASP A 32 -12.78 9.25 64.00
C ASP A 32 -12.61 10.39 65.02
N PRO A 33 -13.15 10.24 66.24
CA PRO A 33 -13.03 11.25 67.27
C PRO A 33 -11.59 11.29 67.81
N SER A 34 -11.10 12.49 68.12
CA SER A 34 -9.79 12.68 68.75
C SER A 34 -9.81 12.06 70.15
N PRO A 35 -8.83 11.22 70.51
CA PRO A 35 -8.71 10.70 71.87
C PRO A 35 -8.23 11.77 72.87
N LEU A 36 -7.75 12.93 72.38
CA LEU A 36 -7.15 13.99 73.20
C LEU A 36 -8.08 15.18 73.43
N GLU A 37 -9.03 15.42 72.53
CA GLU A 37 -9.87 16.62 72.53
C GLU A 37 -11.33 16.24 72.25
N GLU A 38 -12.23 16.51 73.19
CA GLU A 38 -13.65 16.20 73.03
C GLU A 38 -14.28 17.09 71.94
N GLY A 39 -14.99 16.46 71.00
CA GLY A 39 -15.67 17.15 69.89
C GLY A 39 -14.80 17.40 68.65
N ILE A 40 -13.50 17.11 68.71
CA ILE A 40 -12.59 17.19 67.56
C ILE A 40 -12.54 15.86 66.84
N PHE A 41 -12.51 15.89 65.50
CA PHE A 41 -12.46 14.71 64.65
C PHE A 41 -11.26 14.76 63.73
N SER A 42 -10.56 13.64 63.63
CA SER A 42 -9.42 13.47 62.74
C SER A 42 -9.89 12.97 61.38
N ASP A 43 -9.48 13.67 60.33
CA ASP A 43 -9.68 13.23 58.96
C ASP A 43 -8.46 12.39 58.56
N PRO A 44 -8.63 11.09 58.27
CA PRO A 44 -7.54 10.24 57.81
C PRO A 44 -6.88 10.78 56.54
N ALA A 45 -5.63 10.39 56.30
CA ALA A 45 -4.98 10.67 55.02
C ALA A 45 -5.84 10.16 53.85
N TYR A 46 -5.79 10.89 52.73
CA TYR A 46 -6.55 10.59 51.52
C TYR A 46 -8.08 10.53 51.74
N SER A 47 -8.57 11.38 52.63
CA SER A 47 -9.99 11.62 52.83
C SER A 47 -10.33 13.10 52.69
N THR A 48 -11.60 13.38 52.43
CA THR A 48 -12.13 14.76 52.37
C THR A 48 -13.55 14.78 52.92
N ARG A 49 -13.94 15.90 53.52
CA ARG A 49 -15.34 16.14 53.92
C ARG A 49 -16.22 16.59 52.74
N ARG A 50 -15.60 16.96 51.60
CA ARG A 50 -16.34 17.32 50.39
C ARG A 50 -16.99 16.09 49.80
N LYS A 51 -18.32 16.13 49.64
CA LYS A 51 -19.09 15.05 49.03
C LYS A 51 -18.74 14.93 47.54
N PRO A 52 -18.42 13.74 47.03
CA PRO A 52 -18.23 13.54 45.61
C PRO A 52 -19.56 13.80 44.86
N PRO A 53 -19.48 14.24 43.60
CA PRO A 53 -20.64 14.29 42.73
C PRO A 53 -21.27 12.89 42.62
N LYS A 54 -22.57 12.86 42.33
CA LYS A 54 -23.27 11.59 42.08
C LYS A 54 -22.59 10.91 40.90
N LYS A 55 -22.24 9.63 41.03
CA LYS A 55 -21.67 8.84 39.94
C LYS A 55 -22.67 8.83 38.78
N GLU A 56 -22.23 9.31 37.63
CA GLU A 56 -22.94 9.20 36.35
C GLU A 56 -22.46 7.93 35.63
N ASN A 57 -23.24 7.41 34.68
CA ASN A 57 -22.80 6.27 33.88
C ASN A 57 -21.50 6.63 33.15
N ASN A 58 -20.55 5.69 33.14
CA ASN A 58 -19.24 5.80 32.47
C ASN A 58 -18.41 7.01 32.91
N LYS A 59 -18.61 7.48 34.14
CA LYS A 59 -17.76 8.48 34.78
C LYS A 59 -17.38 8.07 36.18
N THR A 60 -16.19 8.48 36.62
CA THR A 60 -15.72 8.24 37.99
C THR A 60 -15.23 9.54 38.63
N PRO A 61 -15.56 9.80 39.91
CA PRO A 61 -15.05 10.98 40.61
C PRO A 61 -13.56 10.81 40.97
N ILE A 62 -12.74 11.76 40.52
CA ILE A 62 -11.31 11.84 40.83
C ILE A 62 -11.04 13.09 41.68
N TRP A 63 -10.24 12.96 42.74
CA TRP A 63 -9.85 14.06 43.61
C TRP A 63 -8.63 14.81 43.08
N GLN A 64 -8.82 16.04 42.58
CA GLN A 64 -7.78 16.89 42.01
C GLN A 64 -8.00 18.35 42.42
N ASN A 65 -6.91 19.08 42.66
CA ASN A 65 -6.95 20.51 42.99
C ASN A 65 -7.92 20.85 44.13
N ASN A 66 -7.93 20.01 45.17
CA ASN A 66 -8.81 20.13 46.34
C ASN A 66 -10.31 20.07 46.02
N ASN A 67 -10.68 19.43 44.89
CA ASN A 67 -12.06 19.26 44.47
C ASN A 67 -12.29 17.90 43.78
N TRP A 68 -13.56 17.49 43.68
CA TRP A 68 -13.94 16.33 42.89
C TRP A 68 -14.21 16.74 41.44
N ILE A 69 -13.64 16.00 40.50
CA ILE A 69 -13.86 16.15 39.06
C ILE A 69 -14.40 14.81 38.53
N LEU A 70 -15.49 14.84 37.75
CA LEU A 70 -15.95 13.66 37.03
C LEU A 70 -15.11 13.48 35.78
N ILE A 71 -14.44 12.34 35.66
CA ILE A 71 -13.67 11.96 34.47
C ILE A 71 -14.35 10.75 33.83
N ASP A 72 -14.31 10.68 32.50
CA ASP A 72 -14.81 9.52 31.76
C ASP A 72 -14.07 8.25 32.20
N ASP A 73 -14.84 7.18 32.39
CA ASP A 73 -14.36 5.88 32.84
C ASP A 73 -14.92 4.84 31.88
N CYS A 74 -14.18 4.62 30.79
CA CYS A 74 -14.46 3.64 29.75
C CYS A 74 -13.71 2.31 29.99
N ARG A 75 -13.24 2.06 31.22
CA ARG A 75 -12.52 0.82 31.53
C ARG A 75 -13.37 -0.41 31.19
N ASP A 76 -12.70 -1.48 30.75
CA ASP A 76 -13.28 -2.73 30.26
C ASP A 76 -14.06 -2.62 28.94
N GLU A 77 -14.20 -1.42 28.36
CA GLU A 77 -14.72 -1.25 26.99
C GLU A 77 -13.66 -1.62 25.95
N ILE A 78 -14.11 -2.08 24.78
CA ILE A 78 -13.26 -2.35 23.62
C ILE A 78 -13.28 -1.14 22.70
N TRP A 79 -12.11 -0.62 22.40
CA TRP A 79 -11.85 0.45 21.44
C TRP A 79 -10.89 -0.04 20.37
N PHE A 80 -10.67 0.75 19.33
CA PHE A 80 -9.84 0.39 18.19
C PHE A 80 -8.71 1.39 18.00
N ASP A 81 -7.51 0.89 17.69
CA ASP A 81 -6.41 1.73 17.20
C ASP A 81 -6.61 2.11 15.73
N ASN A 82 -5.68 2.89 15.18
CA ASN A 82 -5.73 3.35 13.78
C ASN A 82 -5.59 2.22 12.74
N GLU A 83 -5.09 1.05 13.15
CA GLU A 83 -4.94 -0.14 12.29
C GLU A 83 -6.17 -1.05 12.38
N GLY A 84 -7.08 -0.77 13.32
CA GLY A 84 -8.28 -1.54 13.56
C GLY A 84 -8.09 -2.75 14.47
N ASN A 85 -7.02 -2.77 15.27
CA ASN A 85 -6.81 -3.74 16.34
C ASN A 85 -7.67 -3.36 17.55
N GLU A 86 -8.18 -4.38 18.25
CA GLU A 86 -8.96 -4.21 19.47
C GLU A 86 -8.06 -3.89 20.67
N ILE A 87 -8.42 -2.85 21.42
CA ILE A 87 -7.75 -2.38 22.63
C ILE A 87 -8.78 -2.35 23.76
N THR A 88 -8.54 -3.14 24.80
CA THR A 88 -9.32 -3.05 26.05
C THR A 88 -8.82 -1.88 26.86
N ILE A 89 -9.72 -0.98 27.27
CA ILE A 89 -9.36 0.19 28.07
C ILE A 89 -9.10 -0.23 29.52
N ASP A 90 -7.93 0.08 30.06
CA ASP A 90 -7.52 -0.20 31.44
C ASP A 90 -7.27 1.09 32.27
N PHE A 91 -7.48 2.26 31.67
CA PHE A 91 -7.21 3.56 32.28
C PHE A 91 -8.48 4.44 32.37
N ILE A 92 -8.41 5.44 33.25
CA ILE A 92 -9.46 6.46 33.43
C ILE A 92 -9.12 7.67 32.54
N GLY A 93 -10.11 8.22 31.85
CA GLY A 93 -9.96 9.31 30.87
C GLY A 93 -10.63 8.97 29.55
N ASN A 94 -10.73 9.96 28.66
CA ASN A 94 -11.32 9.78 27.33
C ASN A 94 -10.31 9.05 26.40
N PRO A 95 -10.61 7.82 25.94
CA PRO A 95 -9.67 7.08 25.09
C PRO A 95 -9.40 7.75 23.74
N SER A 96 -10.31 8.61 23.26
CA SER A 96 -10.11 9.41 22.03
C SER A 96 -8.89 10.33 22.11
N GLU A 97 -8.53 10.81 23.31
CA GLU A 97 -7.33 11.65 23.51
C GLU A 97 -6.03 10.88 23.29
N LYS A 98 -6.09 9.53 23.35
CA LYS A 98 -4.98 8.63 23.03
C LYS A 98 -5.04 8.10 21.59
N GLY A 99 -5.91 8.65 20.74
CA GLY A 99 -6.07 8.24 19.35
C GLY A 99 -6.82 6.91 19.15
N LEU A 100 -7.61 6.49 20.14
CA LEU A 100 -8.47 5.33 20.03
C LEU A 100 -9.87 5.74 19.55
N ALA A 101 -10.54 4.86 18.82
CA ALA A 101 -11.91 5.07 18.36
C ALA A 101 -12.85 4.01 18.95
N PRO A 102 -14.12 4.35 19.27
CA PRO A 102 -15.08 3.37 19.77
C PRO A 102 -15.56 2.40 18.67
N ASN A 103 -15.33 2.74 17.41
CA ASN A 103 -15.65 1.91 16.25
C ASN A 103 -14.38 1.60 15.48
N LYS A 104 -14.32 0.41 14.89
CA LYS A 104 -13.20 -0.01 14.04
C LYS A 104 -13.03 1.00 12.89
N PRO A 105 -11.84 1.61 12.70
CA PRO A 105 -11.61 2.48 11.57
C PRO A 105 -11.85 1.72 10.26
N GLU A 106 -12.47 2.39 9.29
CA GLU A 106 -12.54 1.84 7.93
C GLU A 106 -11.11 1.72 7.37
N PRO A 107 -10.78 0.61 6.70
CA PRO A 107 -9.48 0.49 6.04
C PRO A 107 -9.31 1.63 5.05
N SER A 108 -8.17 2.32 5.10
CA SER A 108 -7.86 3.39 4.15
C SER A 108 -7.90 2.81 2.73
N LYS A 109 -8.78 3.34 1.88
CA LYS A 109 -8.87 2.94 0.48
C LYS A 109 -7.50 3.19 -0.18
N PRO A 110 -6.96 2.24 -0.97
CA PRO A 110 -5.69 2.46 -1.66
C PRO A 110 -5.78 3.72 -2.53
N ASP A 111 -4.70 4.50 -2.58
CA ASP A 111 -4.66 5.69 -3.43
C ASP A 111 -4.78 5.26 -4.90
N MET A 112 -5.85 5.72 -5.55
CA MET A 112 -6.12 5.44 -6.97
C MET A 112 -4.95 5.86 -7.87
N LYS A 113 -4.25 6.95 -7.53
CA LYS A 113 -3.12 7.45 -8.32
C LYS A 113 -1.94 6.49 -8.25
N GLU A 114 -1.58 6.04 -7.04
CA GLU A 114 -0.51 5.06 -6.83
C GLU A 114 -0.85 3.73 -7.50
N PHE A 115 -2.09 3.26 -7.34
CA PHE A 115 -2.56 2.02 -7.97
C PHE A 115 -2.44 2.07 -9.50
N LYS A 116 -2.92 3.14 -10.15
CA LYS A 116 -2.78 3.32 -11.60
C LYS A 116 -1.31 3.37 -12.02
N SER A 117 -0.46 4.06 -11.26
CA SER A 117 0.97 4.13 -11.54
C SER A 117 1.60 2.73 -11.54
N HIS A 118 1.29 1.93 -10.52
CA HIS A 118 1.84 0.59 -10.36
C HIS A 118 1.38 -0.38 -11.45
N ILE A 119 0.08 -0.42 -11.77
CA ILE A 119 -0.43 -1.26 -12.86
C ILE A 119 0.18 -0.88 -14.21
N LYS A 120 0.34 0.43 -14.50
CA LYS A 120 0.95 0.86 -15.75
C LYS A 120 2.41 0.41 -15.88
N GLN A 121 3.15 0.31 -14.77
CA GLN A 121 4.49 -0.28 -14.77
C GLN A 121 4.46 -1.77 -15.12
N PHE A 122 3.52 -2.54 -14.56
CA PHE A 122 3.35 -3.95 -14.93
C PHE A 122 2.97 -4.12 -16.40
N ILE A 123 2.11 -3.25 -16.95
CA ILE A 123 1.79 -3.26 -18.38
C ILE A 123 3.05 -3.05 -19.23
N ASP A 124 3.90 -2.10 -18.85
CA ASP A 124 5.16 -1.84 -19.57
C ASP A 124 6.14 -3.02 -19.45
N GLN A 125 6.24 -3.65 -18.27
CA GLN A 125 7.05 -4.85 -18.06
C GLN A 125 6.55 -6.05 -18.88
N ASN A 126 5.24 -6.29 -18.86
CA ASN A 126 4.62 -7.37 -19.63
C ASN A 126 4.81 -7.16 -21.13
N ALA A 127 4.63 -5.93 -21.64
CA ALA A 127 4.91 -5.60 -23.03
C ALA A 127 6.36 -5.95 -23.41
N GLU A 128 7.32 -5.66 -22.52
CA GLU A 128 8.72 -6.02 -22.75
C GLU A 128 8.96 -7.53 -22.75
N GLN A 129 8.33 -8.27 -21.83
CA GLN A 129 8.38 -9.74 -21.84
C GLN A 129 7.83 -10.32 -23.14
N GLU A 130 6.78 -9.72 -23.71
CA GLU A 130 6.24 -10.12 -25.01
C GLU A 130 7.22 -9.82 -26.15
N ARG A 131 7.89 -8.65 -26.15
CA ARG A 131 8.91 -8.32 -27.15
C ARG A 131 10.06 -9.32 -27.15
N LEU A 132 10.51 -9.73 -25.97
CA LEU A 132 11.63 -10.67 -25.81
C LEU A 132 11.36 -12.08 -26.37
N LYS A 133 10.11 -12.40 -26.75
CA LYS A 133 9.80 -13.64 -27.48
C LYS A 133 10.25 -13.60 -28.95
N TYR A 134 10.43 -12.40 -29.51
CA TYR A 134 10.69 -12.19 -30.94
C TYR A 134 12.03 -11.49 -31.21
N ILE A 135 12.58 -10.75 -30.23
CA ILE A 135 13.86 -10.05 -30.37
C ILE A 135 14.86 -10.45 -29.29
N THR A 136 16.13 -10.47 -29.69
CA THR A 136 17.23 -10.75 -28.78
C THR A 136 17.64 -9.51 -27.99
N ASN A 137 17.85 -9.69 -26.67
CA ASN A 137 18.26 -8.60 -25.79
C ASN A 137 19.74 -8.23 -25.99
N GLY A 138 20.05 -6.95 -25.80
CA GLY A 138 21.41 -6.42 -25.79
C GLY A 138 21.74 -5.55 -26.99
N VAL A 139 22.18 -4.31 -26.72
CA VAL A 139 22.47 -3.27 -27.72
C VAL A 139 23.44 -3.75 -28.81
N GLY A 140 24.49 -4.49 -28.43
CA GLY A 140 25.46 -5.02 -29.39
C GLY A 140 24.84 -5.97 -30.41
N GLN A 141 23.96 -6.86 -29.97
CA GLN A 141 23.26 -7.78 -30.86
C GLN A 141 22.20 -7.06 -31.69
N SER A 142 21.48 -6.10 -31.12
CA SER A 142 20.51 -5.28 -31.85
C SER A 142 21.16 -4.52 -33.01
N MET A 143 22.37 -3.95 -32.81
CA MET A 143 23.12 -3.30 -33.89
C MET A 143 23.49 -4.28 -35.00
N THR A 144 23.93 -5.50 -34.66
CA THR A 144 24.23 -6.54 -35.66
C THR A 144 22.99 -6.92 -36.46
N TYR A 145 21.83 -7.10 -35.83
CA TYR A 145 20.59 -7.40 -36.53
C TYR A 145 20.14 -6.26 -37.45
N GLN A 146 20.21 -5.01 -36.98
CA GLN A 146 19.86 -3.84 -37.79
C GLN A 146 20.73 -3.72 -39.04
N GLU A 147 22.05 -3.90 -38.90
CA GLU A 147 22.97 -3.90 -40.04
C GLU A 147 22.73 -5.11 -40.96
N LYS A 148 22.39 -6.28 -40.42
CA LYS A 148 22.03 -7.47 -41.22
C LYS A 148 20.79 -7.21 -42.07
N VAL A 149 19.77 -6.52 -41.54
CA VAL A 149 18.58 -6.11 -42.29
C VAL A 149 18.94 -5.09 -43.38
N ALA A 150 19.77 -4.09 -43.07
CA ALA A 150 20.22 -3.11 -44.08
C ALA A 150 20.97 -3.78 -45.24
N GLN A 151 21.85 -4.74 -44.92
CA GLN A 151 22.53 -5.57 -45.94
C GLN A 151 21.54 -6.40 -46.75
N ALA A 152 20.52 -7.01 -46.11
CA ALA A 152 19.50 -7.79 -46.80
C ALA A 152 18.72 -6.94 -47.81
N GLU A 153 18.21 -5.78 -47.39
CA GLU A 153 17.45 -4.86 -48.25
C GLU A 153 18.31 -4.36 -49.42
N ASN A 154 19.56 -3.98 -49.15
CA ASN A 154 20.47 -3.49 -50.17
C ASN A 154 20.84 -4.60 -51.18
N TYR A 155 21.20 -5.79 -50.71
CA TYR A 155 21.53 -6.93 -51.58
C TYR A 155 20.33 -7.32 -52.44
N SER A 156 19.15 -7.54 -51.83
CA SER A 156 17.92 -7.91 -52.54
C SER A 156 17.52 -6.86 -53.58
N GLY A 157 17.65 -5.57 -53.25
CA GLY A 157 17.38 -4.48 -54.19
C GLY A 157 18.33 -4.47 -55.39
N GLN A 158 19.65 -4.57 -55.16
CA GLN A 158 20.63 -4.61 -56.24
C GLN A 158 20.51 -5.89 -57.08
N TYR A 159 20.26 -7.04 -56.45
CA TYR A 159 20.09 -8.32 -57.14
C TYR A 159 18.83 -8.30 -58.02
N THR A 160 17.72 -7.75 -57.52
CA THR A 160 16.49 -7.55 -58.31
C THR A 160 16.75 -6.65 -59.53
N ALA A 161 17.50 -5.57 -59.36
CA ALA A 161 17.89 -4.70 -60.46
C ALA A 161 18.78 -5.42 -61.50
N TYR A 162 19.74 -6.23 -61.03
CA TYR A 162 20.56 -7.10 -61.89
C TYR A 162 19.69 -8.06 -62.72
N LEU A 163 18.76 -8.79 -62.10
CA LEU A 163 17.86 -9.70 -62.80
C LEU A 163 16.99 -8.98 -63.83
N ALA A 164 16.53 -7.77 -63.53
CA ALA A 164 15.68 -6.99 -64.43
C ALA A 164 16.44 -6.46 -65.67
N ASN A 165 17.74 -6.19 -65.58
CA ASN A 165 18.56 -5.76 -66.70
C ASN A 165 20.06 -6.09 -66.52
N PRO A 166 20.48 -7.33 -66.84
CA PRO A 166 21.86 -7.77 -66.61
C PRO A 166 22.92 -7.02 -67.44
N ASP A 167 22.52 -6.43 -68.57
CA ASP A 167 23.42 -5.66 -69.45
C ASP A 167 23.74 -4.26 -68.90
N LYS A 168 22.85 -3.72 -68.06
CA LYS A 168 22.99 -2.37 -67.48
C LYS A 168 23.37 -2.37 -66.00
N ASN A 169 23.07 -3.45 -65.29
CA ASN A 169 23.29 -3.55 -63.86
C ASN A 169 24.32 -4.64 -63.56
N THR A 170 25.20 -4.39 -62.61
CA THR A 170 26.22 -5.35 -62.19
C THR A 170 25.64 -6.28 -61.12
N LYS A 171 25.95 -7.59 -61.19
CA LYS A 171 25.62 -8.51 -60.10
C LYS A 171 26.25 -7.98 -58.80
N PRO A 172 25.50 -7.92 -57.68
CA PRO A 172 26.04 -7.43 -56.40
C PRO A 172 27.27 -8.22 -55.97
N ASN A 173 28.29 -7.53 -55.48
CA ASN A 173 29.49 -8.16 -54.95
C ASN A 173 29.21 -8.73 -53.55
N GLU A 174 29.09 -10.05 -53.45
CA GLU A 174 28.77 -10.75 -52.21
C GLU A 174 29.78 -10.51 -51.06
N ALA A 175 31.01 -10.04 -51.36
CA ALA A 175 32.00 -9.67 -50.33
C ALA A 175 31.61 -8.41 -49.55
N GLU A 176 30.70 -7.57 -50.07
CA GLU A 176 30.23 -6.34 -49.42
C GLU A 176 29.16 -6.59 -48.34
N TYR A 177 28.70 -7.85 -48.21
CA TYR A 177 27.60 -8.23 -47.31
C TYR A 177 28.06 -9.28 -46.27
N PRO A 178 29.06 -8.95 -45.43
CA PRO A 178 29.68 -9.92 -44.53
C PRO A 178 28.71 -10.47 -43.47
N LEU A 179 27.68 -9.73 -43.05
CA LEU A 179 26.72 -10.21 -42.04
C LEU A 179 25.70 -11.17 -42.62
N LEU A 180 25.32 -11.01 -43.89
CA LEU A 180 24.51 -12.02 -44.58
C LEU A 180 25.34 -13.28 -44.82
N LYS A 181 26.59 -13.11 -45.27
CA LYS A 181 27.49 -14.22 -45.57
C LYS A 181 27.79 -15.08 -44.34
N ALA A 182 27.80 -14.48 -43.15
CA ALA A 182 28.00 -15.18 -41.89
C ALA A 182 26.94 -16.27 -41.59
N SER A 183 25.77 -16.21 -42.23
CA SER A 183 24.70 -17.21 -42.08
C SER A 183 24.38 -17.97 -43.37
N LEU A 184 25.25 -17.90 -44.39
CA LEU A 184 25.10 -18.70 -45.60
C LEU A 184 25.24 -20.20 -45.27
N GLY A 185 24.32 -21.01 -45.81
CA GLY A 185 24.16 -22.43 -45.47
C GLY A 185 23.49 -22.70 -44.13
N ILE A 186 23.08 -21.66 -43.39
CA ILE A 186 22.30 -21.75 -42.14
C ILE A 186 20.91 -21.18 -42.37
N ASP A 187 20.82 -19.92 -42.79
CA ASP A 187 19.57 -19.18 -43.01
C ASP A 187 19.08 -19.27 -44.47
N GLY A 188 19.86 -19.92 -45.36
CA GLY A 188 19.59 -20.10 -46.79
C GLY A 188 20.83 -20.61 -47.54
N ASP A 189 20.64 -21.28 -48.67
CA ASP A 189 21.72 -21.85 -49.50
C ASP A 189 22.37 -20.79 -50.40
N THR A 190 21.65 -19.71 -50.70
CA THR A 190 22.16 -18.55 -51.44
C THR A 190 22.09 -17.27 -50.61
N LEU A 191 22.91 -16.26 -50.97
CA LEU A 191 22.88 -14.97 -50.26
C LEU A 191 21.54 -14.24 -50.44
N LEU A 192 20.82 -14.51 -51.55
CA LEU A 192 19.47 -14.00 -51.77
C LEU A 192 18.48 -14.67 -50.82
N GLU A 193 18.51 -15.99 -50.68
CA GLU A 193 17.65 -16.71 -49.73
C GLU A 193 17.92 -16.26 -48.28
N VAL A 194 19.18 -16.06 -47.91
CA VAL A 194 19.53 -15.49 -46.60
C VAL A 194 18.95 -14.08 -46.43
N ALA A 195 19.06 -13.22 -47.44
CA ALA A 195 18.49 -11.87 -47.40
C ALA A 195 16.96 -11.92 -47.25
N GLU A 196 16.28 -12.78 -48.01
CA GLU A 196 14.82 -12.98 -47.92
C GLU A 196 14.40 -13.48 -46.53
N THR A 197 15.09 -14.45 -45.95
CA THR A 197 14.85 -14.95 -44.59
C THR A 197 14.98 -13.83 -43.56
N VAL A 198 16.03 -13.01 -43.66
CA VAL A 198 16.28 -11.87 -42.75
C VAL A 198 15.18 -10.82 -42.89
N THR A 199 14.85 -10.41 -44.12
CA THR A 199 13.79 -9.42 -44.38
C THR A 199 12.43 -9.94 -43.90
N PHE A 200 12.11 -11.21 -44.13
CA PHE A 200 10.87 -11.82 -43.65
C PHE A 200 10.77 -11.76 -42.13
N ALA A 201 11.81 -12.21 -41.41
CA ALA A 201 11.84 -12.17 -39.96
C ALA A 201 11.69 -10.73 -39.41
N TYR A 202 12.36 -9.76 -40.04
CA TYR A 202 12.25 -8.35 -39.68
C TYR A 202 10.83 -7.81 -39.88
N THR A 203 10.20 -8.11 -41.01
CA THR A 203 8.82 -7.71 -41.29
C THR A 203 7.83 -8.34 -40.31
N GLN A 204 7.98 -9.63 -39.98
CA GLN A 204 7.15 -10.29 -38.96
C GLN A 204 7.28 -9.58 -37.61
N TRP A 205 8.51 -9.27 -37.19
CA TRP A 205 8.75 -8.51 -35.97
C TRP A 205 8.06 -7.13 -35.99
N GLN A 206 8.12 -6.39 -37.09
CA GLN A 206 7.46 -5.09 -37.18
C GLN A 206 5.94 -5.19 -36.96
N TYR A 207 5.30 -6.20 -37.54
CA TYR A 207 3.86 -6.44 -37.33
C TYR A 207 3.55 -6.77 -35.87
N VAL A 208 4.28 -7.72 -35.28
CA VAL A 208 4.05 -8.12 -33.89
C VAL A 208 4.34 -6.97 -32.93
N GLY A 209 5.46 -6.27 -33.11
CA GLY A 209 5.86 -5.14 -32.29
C GLY A 209 4.85 -4.00 -32.30
N ALA A 210 4.24 -3.73 -33.46
CA ALA A 210 3.18 -2.74 -33.58
C ALA A 210 1.91 -3.15 -32.81
N GLU A 211 1.49 -4.42 -32.88
CA GLU A 211 0.33 -4.91 -32.12
C GLU A 211 0.59 -4.96 -30.61
N ILE A 212 1.81 -5.32 -30.18
CA ILE A 212 2.21 -5.22 -28.75
C ILE A 212 2.09 -3.76 -28.29
N GLU A 213 2.64 -2.81 -29.05
CA GLU A 213 2.63 -1.40 -28.69
C GLU A 213 1.21 -0.83 -28.63
N LYS A 214 0.36 -1.21 -29.59
CA LYS A 214 -1.05 -0.85 -29.61
C LYS A 214 -1.79 -1.37 -28.39
N THR A 215 -1.66 -2.67 -28.06
CA THR A 215 -2.27 -3.26 -26.85
C THR A 215 -1.80 -2.53 -25.59
N ARG A 216 -0.50 -2.26 -25.48
CA ARG A 216 0.09 -1.53 -24.34
C ARG A 216 -0.52 -0.14 -24.18
N LEU A 217 -0.58 0.64 -25.27
CA LEU A 217 -1.10 2.01 -25.24
C LEU A 217 -2.61 2.03 -24.94
N GLN A 218 -3.39 1.16 -25.56
CA GLN A 218 -4.84 1.05 -25.32
C GLN A 218 -5.14 0.65 -23.88
N ALA A 219 -4.42 -0.33 -23.33
CA ALA A 219 -4.59 -0.72 -21.93
C ALA A 219 -4.27 0.43 -20.97
N LYS A 220 -3.15 1.14 -21.18
CA LYS A 220 -2.77 2.29 -20.32
C LYS A 220 -3.81 3.41 -20.39
N GLN A 221 -4.34 3.69 -21.57
CA GLN A 221 -5.42 4.66 -21.73
C GLN A 221 -6.68 4.23 -20.95
N ALA A 222 -7.10 2.97 -21.07
CA ALA A 222 -8.26 2.44 -20.35
C ALA A 222 -8.06 2.47 -18.81
N ILE A 223 -6.83 2.22 -18.32
CA ILE A 223 -6.47 2.41 -16.90
C ILE A 223 -6.62 3.88 -16.48
N ASP A 224 -6.18 4.82 -17.32
CA ASP A 224 -6.31 6.25 -17.05
C ASP A 224 -7.78 6.70 -16.99
N GLU A 225 -8.66 6.12 -17.82
CA GLU A 225 -10.10 6.38 -17.82
C GLU A 225 -10.87 5.68 -16.68
N ALA A 226 -10.31 4.63 -16.09
CA ALA A 226 -10.95 3.88 -15.01
C ALA A 226 -11.20 4.76 -13.76
N LYS A 227 -12.42 4.67 -13.22
CA LYS A 227 -12.88 5.47 -12.05
C LYS A 227 -12.72 4.76 -10.72
N THR A 228 -12.47 3.45 -10.73
CA THR A 228 -12.32 2.62 -9.53
C THR A 228 -11.16 1.66 -9.69
N ILE A 229 -10.54 1.28 -8.57
CA ILE A 229 -9.48 0.27 -8.52
C ILE A 229 -9.92 -1.01 -9.20
N GLN A 230 -11.14 -1.48 -8.92
CA GLN A 230 -11.69 -2.68 -9.51
C GLN A 230 -11.82 -2.60 -11.04
N ALA A 231 -12.24 -1.44 -11.57
CA ALA A 231 -12.32 -1.24 -13.02
C ALA A 231 -10.92 -1.22 -13.67
N ALA A 232 -9.94 -0.57 -13.03
CA ALA A 232 -8.56 -0.57 -13.50
C ALA A 232 -7.96 -1.99 -13.46
N GLN A 233 -8.19 -2.74 -12.38
CA GLN A 233 -7.75 -4.13 -12.28
C GLN A 233 -8.39 -4.99 -13.38
N ALA A 234 -9.69 -4.86 -13.62
CA ALA A 234 -10.39 -5.61 -14.66
C ALA A 234 -9.85 -5.33 -16.07
N VAL A 235 -9.45 -4.08 -16.37
CA VAL A 235 -8.76 -3.74 -17.62
C VAL A 235 -7.45 -4.51 -17.74
N TYR A 236 -6.64 -4.51 -16.68
CA TYR A 236 -5.35 -5.21 -16.66
C TYR A 236 -5.52 -6.72 -16.85
N ASP A 237 -6.45 -7.33 -16.12
CA ASP A 237 -6.72 -8.78 -16.18
C ASP A 237 -7.25 -9.21 -17.56
N ALA A 238 -7.90 -8.30 -18.29
CA ALA A 238 -8.45 -8.54 -19.61
C ALA A 238 -7.43 -8.37 -20.75
N ILE A 239 -6.20 -7.92 -20.47
CA ILE A 239 -5.17 -7.73 -21.50
C ILE A 239 -4.86 -9.08 -22.16
N LYS A 240 -4.98 -9.09 -23.49
CA LYS A 240 -4.56 -10.21 -24.34
C LYS A 240 -3.43 -9.73 -25.23
N TRP A 241 -2.23 -10.23 -24.97
CA TRP A 241 -1.08 -9.96 -25.81
C TRP A 241 -1.19 -10.73 -27.13
N PRO A 242 -0.69 -10.16 -28.25
CA PRO A 242 -0.71 -10.85 -29.53
C PRO A 242 0.13 -12.13 -29.46
N ASN A 243 -0.43 -13.20 -30.03
CA ASN A 243 0.24 -14.48 -30.21
C ASN A 243 0.27 -14.71 -31.72
N VAL A 244 1.46 -14.63 -32.32
CA VAL A 244 1.64 -14.63 -33.78
C VAL A 244 2.53 -15.78 -34.17
#